data_AF-A0A7C3XR63-F1
#
_entry.id   AF-A0A7C3XR63-F1
#
_cell.length_a   1.000
_cell.length_b   1.000
_cell.length_c   1.000
_cell.angle_alpha   90.00
_cell.angle_beta   90.00
_cell.angle_gamma   90.00
#
_symmetry.space_group_name_H-M   'P 1'
#
loop_
_entity.id
_entity.type
_entity.pdbx_description
1 polymer ?
#
loop_
_entity_poly.entity_id
_entity_poly.type
_entity_poly.pdbx_seq_one_letter_code
_entity_poly.pdbx_strand_id
1 'polypeptide(L)'
;NMVLVNDSVAAVGVGADPELKSLLSKTLGVEVYEVNIAGLSLPGVCAVTNNKAMLCHPQTTDEEVKKLEEIFNIPVNISTVNCGYPYLRVGMLANSYGVVVGEATTGPEMAHIEASLGLIG
;
A
#
# COMPACT_ATOMS: atom_id res chain seq x y z
N ASN A 1 1.65 -9.87 -5.74
CA ASN A 1 2.78 -8.90 -5.73
C ASN A 1 2.53 -7.67 -6.59
N MET A 2 1.95 -7.79 -7.79
CA MET A 2 1.76 -6.64 -8.69
C MET A 2 0.51 -5.80 -8.41
N VAL A 3 -0.39 -6.26 -7.54
CA VAL A 3 -1.68 -5.60 -7.26
C VAL A 3 -1.75 -5.16 -5.79
N LEU A 4 -2.02 -3.87 -5.61
CA LEU A 4 -2.42 -3.23 -4.35
C LEU A 4 -3.87 -2.78 -4.51
N VAL A 5 -4.74 -3.04 -3.54
CA VAL A 5 -6.17 -2.77 -3.69
C VAL A 5 -6.81 -2.44 -2.35
N ASN A 6 -7.74 -1.50 -2.36
CA ASN A 6 -8.73 -1.27 -1.31
C ASN A 6 -10.15 -1.38 -1.90
N ASP A 7 -11.18 -0.94 -1.17
CA ASP A 7 -12.57 -1.15 -1.60
C ASP A 7 -12.99 -0.27 -2.80
N SER A 8 -12.20 0.74 -3.18
CA SER A 8 -12.54 1.67 -4.28
C SER A 8 -11.52 1.68 -5.43
N VAL A 9 -10.25 1.41 -5.15
CA VAL A 9 -9.15 1.58 -6.08
C VAL A 9 -8.20 0.38 -6.05
N ALA A 10 -7.77 -0.05 -7.24
CA ALA A 10 -6.64 -0.95 -7.43
C ALA A 10 -5.48 -0.23 -8.13
N ALA A 11 -4.30 -0.31 -7.53
CA ALA A 11 -3.04 0.06 -8.17
C ALA A 11 -2.32 -1.18 -8.68
N VAL A 12 -1.90 -1.12 -9.94
CA VAL A 12 -1.09 -2.13 -10.62
C VAL A 12 0.23 -1.53 -11.09
N GLY A 13 1.23 -2.39 -11.32
CA GLY A 13 2.51 -1.96 -11.88
C GLY A 13 2.36 -1.35 -13.28
N VAL A 14 3.18 -0.35 -13.61
CA VAL A 14 3.26 0.20 -14.97
C VAL A 14 3.53 -0.90 -15.99
N GLY A 15 2.75 -0.93 -17.07
CA GLY A 15 2.82 -1.97 -18.10
C GLY A 15 2.05 -3.25 -17.76
N ALA A 16 1.18 -3.22 -16.74
CA ALA A 16 0.30 -4.34 -16.41
C ALA A 16 -0.63 -4.70 -17.57
N ASP A 17 -0.86 -6.01 -17.73
CA ASP A 17 -1.72 -6.58 -18.76
C ASP A 17 -3.12 -5.94 -18.78
N PRO A 18 -3.60 -5.43 -19.93
CA PRO A 18 -4.96 -4.96 -20.10
C PRO A 18 -6.04 -5.94 -19.62
N GLU A 19 -5.83 -7.24 -19.79
CA GLU A 19 -6.77 -8.27 -19.31
C GLU A 19 -6.86 -8.27 -17.78
N LEU A 20 -5.72 -8.16 -17.08
CA LEU A 20 -5.68 -8.05 -15.63
C LEU A 20 -6.42 -6.80 -15.14
N LYS A 21 -6.19 -5.65 -15.78
CA LYS A 21 -6.89 -4.39 -15.44
C LYS A 21 -8.40 -4.51 -15.62
N SER A 22 -8.84 -5.10 -16.73
CA SER A 22 -10.25 -5.36 -17.03
C SER A 22 -10.88 -6.31 -16.00
N LEU A 23 -10.16 -7.37 -15.62
CA LEU A 23 -10.60 -8.34 -14.62
C LEU A 23 -10.79 -7.69 -13.25
N LEU A 24 -9.82 -6.89 -12.80
CA LEU A 24 -9.88 -6.17 -11.51
C LEU A 24 -11.08 -5.24 -11.46
N SER A 25 -11.25 -4.39 -12.48
CA SER A 25 -12.35 -3.43 -12.52
C SER A 25 -13.72 -4.13 -12.53
N LYS A 26 -13.90 -5.17 -13.34
CA LYS A 26 -15.19 -5.87 -13.45
C LYS A 26 -15.52 -6.73 -12.24
N THR A 27 -14.53 -7.37 -11.63
CA THR A 27 -14.76 -8.34 -10.55
C THR A 27 -14.85 -7.65 -9.19
N LEU A 28 -13.99 -6.65 -8.95
CA LEU A 28 -13.93 -5.95 -7.67
C LEU A 28 -14.71 -4.63 -7.67
N GLY A 29 -15.13 -4.13 -8.84
CA GLY A 29 -15.86 -2.86 -8.94
C GLY A 29 -15.01 -1.63 -8.64
N VAL A 30 -13.69 -1.73 -8.82
CA VAL A 30 -12.72 -0.69 -8.47
C VAL A 30 -12.15 0.03 -9.70
N GLU A 31 -11.71 1.26 -9.51
CA GLU A 31 -10.93 1.99 -10.50
C GLU A 31 -9.48 1.48 -10.52
N VAL A 32 -8.89 1.32 -11.71
CA VAL A 32 -7.56 0.71 -11.86
C VAL A 32 -6.55 1.71 -12.39
N TYR A 33 -5.48 1.93 -11.63
CA TYR A 33 -4.40 2.87 -11.97
C TYR A 33 -3.05 2.17 -12.07
N GLU A 34 -2.23 2.60 -13.03
CA GLU A 34 -0.83 2.18 -13.13
C GLU A 34 0.07 3.11 -12.31
N VAL A 35 0.88 2.54 -11.43
CA VAL A 35 1.76 3.29 -10.53
C VAL A 35 3.14 2.65 -10.40
N ASN A 36 4.09 3.49 -10.00
CA ASN A 36 5.36 3.07 -9.42
C ASN A 36 5.37 3.48 -7.95
N ILE A 37 6.00 2.66 -7.11
CA ILE A 37 6.25 2.98 -5.70
C ILE A 37 7.74 2.78 -5.46
N ALA A 38 8.44 3.85 -5.07
CA ALA A 38 9.91 3.87 -4.98
C ALA A 38 10.58 3.47 -6.30
N GLY A 39 10.03 3.91 -7.44
CA GLY A 39 10.53 3.55 -8.77
C GLY A 39 10.28 2.09 -9.19
N LEU A 40 9.54 1.30 -8.40
CA LEU A 40 9.24 -0.10 -8.70
C LEU A 40 7.81 -0.28 -9.19
N SER A 41 7.63 -1.02 -10.29
CA SER A 41 6.32 -1.43 -10.84
C SER A 41 5.68 -2.60 -10.07
N LEU A 42 5.89 -2.67 -8.76
CA LEU A 42 5.41 -3.75 -7.89
C LEU A 42 4.62 -3.19 -6.68
N PRO A 43 3.55 -2.41 -6.91
CA PRO A 43 2.87 -1.70 -5.82
C PRO A 43 2.35 -2.64 -4.73
N GLY A 44 1.91 -3.83 -5.12
CA GLY A 44 1.38 -4.83 -4.20
C GLY A 44 2.41 -5.53 -3.32
N VAL A 45 3.71 -5.22 -3.38
CA VAL A 45 4.71 -5.66 -2.38
C VAL A 45 5.35 -4.46 -1.67
N CYS A 46 5.45 -3.33 -2.37
CA CYS A 46 6.00 -2.08 -1.86
C CYS A 46 5.08 -1.35 -0.90
N ALA A 47 3.77 -1.63 -0.90
CA ALA A 47 2.81 -0.92 -0.08
C ALA A 47 1.75 -1.86 0.53
N VAL A 48 1.12 -1.35 1.59
CA VAL A 48 -0.05 -1.92 2.25
C VAL A 48 -1.06 -0.80 2.44
N THR A 49 -2.32 -1.06 2.13
CA THR A 49 -3.38 -0.05 2.16
C THR A 49 -4.62 -0.59 2.84
N ASN A 50 -5.42 0.30 3.42
CA ASN A 50 -6.80 0.05 3.83
C ASN A 50 -7.70 1.18 3.27
N ASN A 51 -8.92 1.35 3.80
CA ASN A 51 -9.81 2.41 3.32
C ASN A 51 -9.56 3.77 4.00
N LYS A 52 -8.63 3.84 4.95
CA LYS A 52 -8.33 5.03 5.75
C LYS A 52 -6.99 5.65 5.38
N ALA A 53 -5.99 4.85 5.05
CA ALA A 53 -4.63 5.27 4.79
C ALA A 53 -3.80 4.19 4.06
N MET A 54 -2.63 4.58 3.59
CA MET A 54 -1.65 3.72 2.96
C MET A 54 -0.27 3.87 3.60
N LEU A 55 0.45 2.75 3.72
CA LEU A 55 1.88 2.73 3.99
C LEU A 55 2.65 2.27 2.76
N CYS A 56 3.73 2.97 2.44
CA CYS A 56 4.60 2.71 1.30
C CYS A 56 6.05 2.46 1.73
N HIS A 57 6.81 1.93 0.77
CA HIS A 57 8.25 1.72 0.84
C HIS A 57 8.98 3.00 1.34
N PRO A 58 10.01 2.88 2.18
CA PRO A 58 10.68 4.05 2.80
C PRO A 58 11.39 4.98 1.81
N GLN A 59 11.62 4.53 0.57
CA GLN A 59 12.22 5.32 -0.51
C GLN A 59 11.20 5.87 -1.51
N THR A 60 9.90 5.77 -1.24
CA THR A 60 8.87 6.42 -2.07
C THR A 60 9.06 7.93 -2.02
N THR A 61 9.09 8.58 -3.19
CA THR A 61 9.35 10.03 -3.28
C THR A 61 8.11 10.83 -2.91
N ASP A 62 8.28 12.09 -2.49
CA ASP A 62 7.16 13.00 -2.20
C ASP A 62 6.20 13.17 -3.39
N GLU A 63 6.72 13.10 -4.62
CA GLU A 63 5.91 13.15 -5.84
C GLU A 63 5.06 11.88 -6.01
N GLU A 64 5.64 10.70 -5.76
CA GLU A 64 4.91 9.43 -5.77
C GLU A 64 3.86 9.39 -4.66
N VAL A 65 4.19 9.87 -3.45
CA VAL A 65 3.26 9.98 -2.32
C VAL A 65 2.05 10.83 -2.71
N LYS A 66 2.26 12.06 -3.20
CA LYS A 66 1.16 12.96 -3.61
C LYS A 66 0.27 12.32 -4.67
N LYS A 67 0.87 11.66 -5.67
CA LYS A 67 0.11 10.96 -6.71
C LYS A 67 -0.73 9.82 -6.13
N LEU A 68 -0.20 9.07 -5.18
CA LEU A 68 -0.95 7.99 -4.51
C LEU A 68 -2.08 8.55 -3.64
N GLU A 69 -1.87 9.68 -2.96
CA GLU A 69 -2.92 10.37 -2.19
C GLU A 69 -4.05 10.84 -3.10
N GLU A 70 -3.73 11.42 -4.26
CA GLU A 70 -4.72 11.85 -5.26
C GLU A 70 -5.51 10.67 -5.83
N ILE A 71 -4.84 9.55 -6.12
CA ILE A 71 -5.46 8.35 -6.70
C ILE A 71 -6.38 7.65 -5.68
N PHE A 72 -5.89 7.43 -4.46
CA PHE A 72 -6.63 6.66 -3.45
C PHE A 72 -7.56 7.51 -2.59
N ASN A 73 -7.39 8.84 -2.64
CA ASN A 73 -8.10 9.81 -1.81
C ASN A 73 -8.01 9.50 -0.31
N ILE A 74 -6.83 9.04 0.12
CA ILE A 74 -6.47 8.74 1.52
C ILE A 74 -5.03 9.21 1.79
N PRO A 75 -4.68 9.53 3.04
CA PRO A 75 -3.30 9.86 3.41
C PRO A 75 -2.34 8.69 3.12
N VAL A 76 -1.15 9.04 2.63
CA VAL A 76 -0.08 8.08 2.32
C VAL A 76 1.15 8.43 3.13
N ASN A 77 1.67 7.46 3.88
CA ASN A 77 2.90 7.60 4.66
C ASN A 77 3.93 6.54 4.25
N ILE A 78 5.19 6.75 4.62
CA ILE A 78 6.24 5.76 4.44
C ILE A 78 6.51 5.01 5.74
N SER A 79 6.90 3.74 5.64
CA SER A 79 7.24 2.91 6.81
C SER A 79 8.21 1.79 6.45
N THR A 80 8.72 1.12 7.48
CA THR A 80 9.35 -0.20 7.40
C THR A 80 8.58 -1.21 8.25
N VAL A 81 8.94 -2.48 8.12
CA VAL A 81 8.42 -3.59 8.93
C VAL A 81 9.58 -4.54 9.28
N ASN A 82 9.45 -5.42 10.26
CA ASN A 82 10.46 -6.44 10.57
C ASN A 82 11.89 -5.87 10.74
N CYS A 83 12.05 -4.84 11.56
CA CYS A 83 13.35 -4.22 11.87
C CYS A 83 14.02 -3.59 10.64
N GLY A 84 13.28 -2.71 9.96
CA GLY A 84 13.80 -1.90 8.85
C GLY A 84 13.62 -2.53 7.46
N TYR A 85 12.91 -3.64 7.33
CA TYR A 85 12.63 -4.24 6.03
C TYR A 85 11.70 -3.35 5.21
N PRO A 86 12.03 -3.04 3.95
CA PRO A 86 11.35 -1.98 3.21
C PRO A 86 10.14 -2.47 2.39
N TYR A 87 10.00 -3.79 2.18
CA TYR A 87 8.87 -4.37 1.46
C TYR A 87 7.76 -4.75 2.43
N LEU A 88 6.87 -3.80 2.69
CA LEU A 88 5.86 -3.88 3.75
C LEU A 88 5.02 -5.15 3.67
N ARG A 89 4.50 -5.52 2.50
CA ARG A 89 3.55 -6.63 2.39
C ARG A 89 4.17 -8.02 2.63
N VAL A 90 5.50 -8.12 2.68
CA VAL A 90 6.19 -9.35 3.11
C VAL A 90 6.04 -9.54 4.62
N GLY A 91 6.03 -8.44 5.38
CA GLY A 91 5.99 -8.45 6.83
C GLY A 91 4.66 -8.08 7.44
N MET A 92 3.67 -7.61 6.68
CA MET A 92 2.40 -7.19 7.24
C MET A 92 1.20 -7.32 6.28
N LEU A 93 0.02 -7.41 6.89
CA LEU A 93 -1.28 -7.32 6.24
C LEU A 93 -2.17 -6.41 7.07
N ALA A 94 -2.96 -5.55 6.42
CA ALA A 94 -3.86 -4.64 7.11
C ALA A 94 -5.24 -4.60 6.45
N ASN A 95 -6.24 -4.25 7.25
CA ASN A 95 -7.52 -3.76 6.78
C ASN A 95 -7.90 -2.52 7.63
N SER A 96 -9.13 -2.03 7.50
CA SER A 96 -9.58 -0.83 8.22
C SER A 96 -9.80 -1.05 9.73
N TYR A 97 -9.70 -2.29 10.20
CA TYR A 97 -9.97 -2.71 11.58
C TYR A 97 -8.71 -3.13 12.35
N GLY A 98 -7.63 -3.46 11.64
CA GLY A 98 -6.40 -3.90 12.28
C GLY A 98 -5.28 -4.20 11.31
N VAL A 99 -4.12 -4.53 11.89
CA VAL A 99 -2.91 -4.91 11.19
C VAL A 99 -2.30 -6.13 11.86
N VAL A 100 -1.80 -7.06 11.05
CA VAL A 100 -0.94 -8.17 11.50
C VAL A 100 0.45 -7.91 10.97
N VAL A 101 1.44 -7.91 11.85
CA VAL A 101 2.85 -7.69 11.52
C VAL A 101 3.70 -8.90 11.92
N GLY A 102 4.84 -9.08 11.26
CA GLY A 102 5.80 -10.12 11.60
C GLY A 102 6.46 -9.85 12.96
N GLU A 103 6.85 -10.93 13.65
CA GLU A 103 7.40 -10.91 15.01
C GLU A 103 8.65 -10.01 15.17
N ALA A 104 9.43 -9.86 14.11
CA ALA A 104 10.63 -9.02 14.10
C ALA A 104 10.31 -7.51 14.04
N THR A 105 9.05 -7.11 13.92
CA THR A 105 8.65 -5.70 13.88
C THR A 105 8.85 -5.05 15.24
N THR A 106 9.59 -3.94 15.26
CA THR A 106 9.98 -3.29 16.52
C THR A 106 8.83 -2.48 17.11
N GLY A 107 8.86 -2.21 18.42
CA GLY A 107 7.85 -1.40 19.10
C GLY A 107 7.62 -0.01 18.45
N PRO A 108 8.68 0.76 18.11
CA PRO A 108 8.53 2.02 17.37
C PRO A 108 7.91 1.86 15.98
N GLU A 109 8.28 0.83 15.21
CA GLU A 109 7.65 0.54 13.91
C GLU A 109 6.17 0.24 14.08
N MET A 110 5.81 -0.58 15.07
CA MET A 110 4.41 -0.93 15.35
C MET A 110 3.58 0.30 15.70
N ALA A 111 4.07 1.17 16.59
CA ALA A 111 3.40 2.41 16.95
C ALA A 111 3.21 3.35 15.74
N HIS A 112 4.23 3.47 14.88
CA HIS A 112 4.15 4.27 13.65
C HIS A 112 3.16 3.67 12.64
N ILE A 113 3.16 2.35 12.48
CA ILE A 113 2.25 1.61 11.60
C ILE A 113 0.80 1.83 12.02
N GLU A 114 0.49 1.65 13.31
CA GLU A 114 -0.87 1.79 13.85
C GLU A 114 -1.41 3.21 13.68
N ALA A 115 -0.57 4.22 14.00
CA ALA A 115 -0.93 5.62 13.83
C ALA A 115 -1.14 5.97 12.35
N SER A 116 -0.22 5.54 11.48
CA SER A 116 -0.26 5.87 10.05
C SER A 116 -1.38 5.17 9.29
N LEU A 117 -1.82 3.98 9.71
CA LEU A 117 -2.93 3.25 9.11
C LEU A 117 -4.31 3.69 9.61
N GLY A 118 -4.38 4.68 10.52
CA GLY A 118 -5.64 5.15 11.10
C GLY A 118 -6.33 4.08 11.95
N LEU A 119 -5.55 3.27 12.65
CA LEU A 119 -6.04 2.21 13.55
C LEU A 119 -6.18 2.70 15.00
N ILE A 120 -5.55 3.82 15.33
CA ILE A 120 -5.68 4.49 16.63
C ILE A 120 -6.77 5.56 16.50
N GLY A 121 -7.94 5.29 17.08
CA GLY A 121 -9.11 6.18 17.04
C GLY A 121 -10.33 5.54 17.70
#